data_AF-A0A1S1HQS3-F1
#
_entry.id   AF-A0A1S1HQS3-F1
#
_cell.length_a   1.000
_cell.length_b   1.000
_cell.length_c   1.000
_cell.angle_alpha   90.00
_cell.angle_beta   90.00
_cell.angle_gamma   90.00
#
_symmetry.space_group_name_H-M   'P 1'
#
loop_
_entity.id
_entity.type
_entity.pdbx_description
1 polymer ?
#
loop_
_entity_poly.entity_id
_entity_poly.type
_entity_poly.pdbx_seq_one_letter_code
_entity_poly.pdbx_strand_id
1 'polypeptide(L)' 'MRLVLAYKITMKKNELTQSTKPTRTQLIRSVATSTAIETGQESRRLEEEMKVKREKFGYLKLAI' A
#
# COMPACT_ATOMS: atom_id res chain seq x y z
N MET A 1 -23.65 -9.55 -32.32
CA MET A 1 -23.47 -8.60 -31.18
C MET A 1 -22.92 -9.22 -29.88
N ARG A 2 -22.87 -10.56 -29.70
CA ARG A 2 -22.29 -11.17 -28.47
C ARG A 2 -20.78 -11.00 -28.30
N LEU A 3 -20.03 -10.97 -29.41
CA LEU A 3 -18.56 -10.89 -29.38
C LEU A 3 -18.04 -9.56 -28.80
N VAL A 4 -18.70 -8.45 -29.16
CA VAL A 4 -18.34 -7.10 -28.70
C VAL A 4 -18.61 -6.94 -27.21
N LEU A 5 -19.70 -7.53 -26.72
CA LEU A 5 -20.04 -7.49 -25.30
C LEU A 5 -19.04 -8.30 -24.47
N ALA A 6 -18.64 -9.49 -24.95
CA ALA A 6 -17.61 -10.29 -24.31
C ALA A 6 -16.26 -9.56 -24.26
N TYR A 7 -15.85 -8.95 -25.36
CA TYR A 7 -14.61 -8.16 -25.42
C TYR A 7 -14.61 -6.98 -24.42
N LYS A 8 -15.73 -6.25 -24.34
CA LYS A 8 -15.89 -5.12 -23.42
C LYS A 8 -15.84 -5.55 -21.94
N ILE A 9 -16.41 -6.72 -21.61
CA ILE A 9 -16.36 -7.30 -20.26
C ILE A 9 -14.93 -7.75 -19.91
N THR A 10 -14.20 -8.33 -20.85
CA THR A 10 -12.81 -8.77 -20.64
C THR A 10 -11.87 -7.59 -20.42
N MET A 11 -12.01 -6.49 -21.18
CA MET A 11 -11.20 -5.28 -21.00
C MET A 11 -11.47 -4.61 -19.65
N LYS A 12 -12.75 -4.50 -19.23
CA LYS A 12 -13.11 -3.96 -17.91
C LYS A 12 -12.54 -4.80 -16.75
N LYS A 13 -12.47 -6.12 -16.88
CA LYS A 13 -11.82 -6.99 -15.90
C LYS A 13 -10.30 -6.76 -15.85
N ASN A 14 -9.64 -6.58 -16.99
CA ASN A 14 -8.21 -6.29 -17.05
C ASN A 14 -7.83 -4.94 -16.42
N GLU A 15 -8.70 -3.93 -16.57
CA GLU A 15 -8.54 -2.62 -15.91
C GLU A 15 -8.68 -2.72 -14.39
N LEU A 16 -9.62 -3.54 -13.89
CA LEU A 16 -9.80 -3.80 -12.45
C LEU A 16 -8.65 -4.63 -11.84
N THR A 17 -7.91 -5.39 -12.65
CA THR A 17 -6.74 -6.17 -12.22
C THR A 17 -5.42 -5.40 -12.27
N GLN A 18 -5.41 -4.13 -12.70
CA GLN A 18 -4.27 -3.26 -12.45
C GLN A 18 -4.22 -2.96 -10.95
N SER A 19 -3.60 -3.88 -10.21
CA SER A 19 -3.24 -3.70 -8.81
C SER A 19 -2.40 -2.44 -8.73
N THR A 20 -3.04 -1.34 -8.32
CA THR A 20 -2.35 -0.07 -8.12
C THR A 20 -1.40 -0.31 -6.97
N LYS A 21 -0.09 -0.25 -7.25
CA LYS A 21 0.91 -0.42 -6.19
C LYS A 21 0.56 0.56 -5.06
N PRO A 22 0.36 0.08 -3.83
CA PRO A 22 -0.01 0.96 -2.74
C PRO A 22 1.08 2.03 -2.59
N THR A 23 0.63 3.26 -2.39
CA THR A 23 1.55 4.34 -2.08
C THR A 23 2.29 4.04 -0.78
N ARG A 24 3.50 4.56 -0.64
CA ARG A 24 4.30 4.37 0.58
C ARG A 24 3.57 4.81 1.85
N THR A 25 2.80 5.90 1.78
CA THR A 25 2.00 6.37 2.91
C THR A 25 0.93 5.35 3.30
N GLN A 26 0.32 4.67 2.32
CA GLN A 26 -0.64 3.59 2.58
C GLN A 26 0.05 2.38 3.21
N LEU A 27 1.26 2.02 2.76
CA LEU A 27 2.04 0.95 3.38
C LEU A 27 2.42 1.28 4.84
N ILE A 28 2.95 2.47 5.09
CA ILE A 28 3.32 2.93 6.43
C ILE A 28 2.10 2.93 7.36
N ARG A 29 0.96 3.44 6.90
CA ARG A 29 -0.27 3.42 7.68
C ARG A 29 -0.74 2.01 7.99
N SER A 30 -0.69 1.11 7.00
CA SER A 30 -1.10 -0.29 7.19
C SER A 30 -0.23 -0.98 8.23
N VAL A 31 1.10 -0.83 8.14
CA VAL A 31 2.04 -1.44 9.08
C VAL A 31 1.92 -0.80 10.46
N ALA A 32 1.87 0.53 10.55
CA ALA A 32 1.70 1.24 11.81
C ALA A 32 0.40 0.85 12.51
N THR A 33 -0.68 0.64 11.76
CA THR A 33 -1.96 0.20 12.33
C THR A 33 -1.89 -1.24 12.84
N SER A 34 -1.29 -2.18 12.07
CA SER A 34 -1.17 -3.57 12.55
C SER A 34 -0.26 -3.67 13.77
N THR A 35 0.86 -2.95 13.76
CA THR A 35 1.80 -2.91 14.89
C THR A 35 1.18 -2.22 16.09
N ALA A 36 0.40 -1.14 15.91
CA ALA A 36 -0.33 -0.49 16.99
C ALA A 36 -1.32 -1.46 17.66
N ILE A 37 -2.06 -2.24 16.88
CA ILE A 37 -2.98 -3.26 17.42
C ILE A 37 -2.23 -4.33 18.19
N GLU A 38 -1.09 -4.79 17.69
CA GLU A 38 -0.30 -5.86 18.31
C GLU A 38 0.44 -5.41 19.56
N THR A 39 0.98 -4.19 19.56
CA THR A 39 1.85 -3.66 20.63
C THR A 39 1.14 -2.73 21.61
N GLY A 40 -0.09 -2.31 21.29
CA GLY A 40 -0.84 -1.30 22.06
C GLY A 40 -0.27 0.12 21.95
N GLN A 41 0.70 0.37 21.08
CA GLN A 41 1.26 1.69 20.87
C GLN A 41 0.37 2.54 19.96
N GLU A 42 0.42 3.87 20.10
CA GLU A 42 -0.32 4.74 19.18
C GLU A 42 0.23 4.66 17.76
N SER A 43 -0.65 4.41 16.79
CA SER A 43 -0.28 4.30 15.38
C SER A 43 0.39 5.56 14.84
N ARG A 44 -0.06 6.74 15.26
CA ARG A 44 0.52 8.03 14.84
C ARG A 44 2.00 8.16 15.22
N ARG A 45 2.35 7.73 16.44
CA ARG A 45 3.75 7.73 16.90
C ARG A 45 4.60 6.77 16.06
N LEU A 46 4.05 5.60 15.72
CA LEU A 46 4.73 4.63 14.86
C LEU A 46 4.95 5.15 13.44
N GLU A 47 3.99 5.86 12.86
CA GLU A 47 4.14 6.50 11.53
C GLU A 47 5.27 7.54 11.53
N GLU A 48 5.34 8.38 12.56
CA GLU A 48 6.38 9.40 12.72
C GLU A 48 7.77 8.76 12.92
N GLU A 49 7.87 7.73 13.77
CA GLU A 49 9.12 6.98 13.96
C GLU A 49 9.60 6.31 12.67
N MET A 50 8.69 5.75 11.88
CA MET A 50 9.02 5.17 10.57
C MET A 50 9.52 6.22 9.58
N LYS A 51 8.95 7.42 9.60
CA LYS A 51 9.42 8.54 8.77
C LYS A 51 10.85 8.94 9.14
N VAL A 52 11.14 9.10 10.44
CA VAL A 52 12.49 9.44 10.93
C VAL A 52 13.49 8.34 10.61
N LYS A 53 13.12 7.06 10.84
CA LYS A 53 13.98 5.92 10.48
C LYS A 53 14.26 5.88 8.99
N ARG A 54 13.28 6.19 8.12
CA ARG A 54 13.53 6.29 6.67
C ARG A 54 14.54 7.37 6.34
N GLU A 55 14.40 8.57 6.89
CA GLU A 55 15.35 9.66 6.61
C GLU A 55 16.76 9.26 7.04
N LYS A 56 16.88 8.60 8.20
CA LYS A 56 18.15 8.09 8.71
C LYS A 56 18.72 6.93 7.89
N PHE A 57 17.89 6.01 7.42
CA PHE A 57 18.27 4.75 6.79
C PHE A 57 17.93 4.67 5.29
N GLY A 58 17.68 5.80 4.65
CA GLY A 58 17.22 5.86 3.24
C GLY A 58 18.22 5.22 2.27
N TYR A 59 19.49 5.18 2.65
CA TYR A 59 20.56 4.51 1.91
C TYR A 59 20.37 2.98 1.79
N LEU A 60 19.63 2.34 2.70
CA LEU A 60 19.36 0.91 2.64
C LEU A 60 18.34 0.51 1.56
N LYS A 61 17.61 1.47 0.96
CA LYS A 61 16.57 1.21 -0.05
C LYS A 61 15.61 0.08 0.32
N LEU A 62 15.25 -0.03 1.61
CA LEU A 62 14.29 -1.02 2.08
C LEU A 62 12.91 -0.76 1.46
N ALA A 63 12.14 -1.84 1.26
CA ALA A 63 10.87 -1.84 0.53
C ALA A 63 9.69 -1.15 1.24
N ILE A 64 9.96 -0.32 2.25
CA ILE A 64 8.96 0.39 3.05
C ILE A 64 8.90 1.86 2.60
#